data_AF-M4RB38-F1
#
_entry.id   AF-M4RB38-F1
#
_cell.length_a   1.000
_cell.length_b   1.000
_cell.length_c   1.000
_cell.angle_alpha   90.00
_cell.angle_beta   90.00
_cell.angle_gamma   90.00
#
_symmetry.space_group_name_H-M   'P 1'
#
loop_
_entity.id
_entity.type
_entity.pdbx_description
1 polymer ?
#
loop_
_entity_poly.entity_id
_entity_poly.type
_entity_poly.pdbx_seq_one_letter_code
_entity_poly.pdbx_strand_id
1 'polypeptide(L)'
;MSQHIMTPKVAPSRHHARAVVIATVITTAFAAALVTTPLAAMASQPAATTTAATTQSAALRQTRDAMQSAKDNLDAKTKQTEEAKTRVTTATAKYNAAKAAQQQTAKATASQTTKEAQSALGFFKSHNADAAAKILTDSSVNAYMKYTHAGEDGDATTLEYLLDDLKYLDEVNDVRKENGVEPLKISDRAFAAAIAQANMYQNEPAGDPNTFEHHGFIIYSENYGPADSVALWAAEKSYLETLPKDSDGNYVIRDNNDYQRVGHYLNLVNSATKLGAVARGRDLSVFEGIDTPEDGEATYTVDEYRTMLNNYITNIKNAKPKLESANTALTNAKTALDAASSAYSKAMQEERNARQEYQRAKAAYDNCLKGNCPTPTPTPQPATIAMQRLYNPYTGEHFYTSSAQERDALKRAGWRYEGIGWTAPKTGDPVYRLYNPYAPGGDHHYTTSTRERDTLKQAGWRYEGVGWMSAPAADKTRKPLHREYNPYATTGTHNYTLDTTEHRHLITLGWHDEGTAWYATA
;
A
#
# COMPACT_ATOMS: atom_id res chain seq x y z
N MET A 1 49.48 -29.07 -25.22
CA MET A 1 49.33 -30.26 -24.37
C MET A 1 47.89 -30.29 -23.89
N SER A 2 47.16 -31.33 -24.31
CA SER A 2 45.73 -31.55 -24.09
C SER A 2 45.40 -31.92 -22.65
N GLN A 3 44.15 -31.62 -22.24
CA GLN A 3 43.19 -32.40 -21.42
C GLN A 3 42.39 -31.44 -20.52
N HIS A 4 41.10 -31.60 -20.25
CA HIS A 4 39.97 -32.28 -20.89
C HIS A 4 38.73 -31.77 -20.13
N ILE A 5 37.69 -31.37 -20.86
CA ILE A 5 36.41 -30.88 -20.31
C ILE A 5 35.56 -32.12 -19.94
N MET A 6 34.99 -32.15 -18.73
CA MET A 6 33.99 -33.14 -18.32
C MET A 6 32.63 -32.47 -18.05
N THR A 7 31.67 -32.77 -18.92
CA THR A 7 30.22 -32.63 -18.69
C THR A 7 29.64 -33.95 -18.17
N PRO A 8 28.68 -33.96 -17.24
CA PRO A 8 27.95 -35.19 -16.89
C PRO A 8 26.76 -35.41 -17.84
N LYS A 9 26.70 -36.63 -18.38
CA LYS A 9 25.68 -37.13 -19.31
C LYS A 9 24.69 -38.02 -18.56
N VAL A 10 23.41 -37.74 -18.79
CA VAL A 10 22.23 -38.51 -18.36
C VAL A 10 22.23 -39.90 -18.99
N ALA A 11 21.85 -40.93 -18.23
CA ALA A 11 21.58 -42.29 -18.72
C ALA A 11 20.08 -42.64 -18.57
N PRO A 12 19.47 -43.33 -19.56
CA PRO A 12 18.06 -43.71 -19.56
C PRO A 12 17.84 -45.16 -19.11
N SER A 13 16.64 -45.49 -18.62
CA SER A 13 16.16 -46.88 -18.57
C SER A 13 14.81 -47.01 -19.27
N ARG A 14 14.71 -48.04 -20.14
CA ARG A 14 13.49 -48.53 -20.79
C ARG A 14 13.08 -49.84 -20.08
N HIS A 15 11.79 -50.06 -19.88
CA HIS A 15 10.99 -51.06 -20.61
C HIS A 15 9.63 -51.38 -19.94
N HIS A 16 8.56 -51.09 -20.70
CA HIS A 16 7.38 -51.94 -21.00
C HIS A 16 6.37 -52.23 -19.87
N ALA A 17 5.17 -51.65 -19.88
CA ALA A 17 3.98 -51.93 -20.71
C ALA A 17 2.98 -52.89 -20.02
N ARG A 18 1.77 -52.39 -19.71
CA ARG A 18 0.47 -52.90 -20.21
C ARG A 18 -0.70 -52.26 -19.45
N ALA A 19 -1.70 -51.84 -20.24
CA ALA A 19 -3.01 -51.35 -19.83
C ALA A 19 -3.88 -52.48 -19.25
N VAL A 20 -4.85 -52.13 -18.38
CA VAL A 20 -6.26 -52.62 -18.42
C VAL A 20 -7.13 -51.63 -17.62
N VAL A 21 -8.19 -51.17 -18.27
CA VAL A 21 -9.35 -50.45 -17.73
C VAL A 21 -10.33 -51.46 -17.14
N ILE A 22 -10.80 -51.30 -15.90
CA ILE A 22 -12.11 -51.82 -15.46
C ILE A 22 -12.74 -50.84 -14.47
N ALA A 23 -13.81 -50.17 -14.90
CA ALA A 23 -14.83 -49.59 -14.06
C ALA A 23 -15.92 -50.65 -13.82
N THR A 24 -16.37 -50.83 -12.59
CA THR A 24 -17.56 -51.63 -12.30
C THR A 24 -18.49 -50.87 -11.37
N VAL A 25 -19.63 -50.50 -11.96
CA VAL A 25 -20.88 -50.08 -11.34
C VAL A 25 -21.53 -51.30 -10.68
N ILE A 26 -22.04 -51.17 -9.46
CA ILE A 26 -22.99 -52.13 -8.88
C ILE A 26 -24.29 -51.38 -8.58
N THR A 27 -25.30 -51.69 -9.40
CA THR A 27 -26.73 -51.46 -9.18
C THR A 27 -27.42 -52.82 -9.14
N THR A 28 -28.65 -52.84 -8.58
CA THR A 28 -29.66 -53.92 -8.49
C THR A 28 -29.55 -54.86 -7.28
N ALA A 29 -30.64 -55.33 -6.65
CA ALA A 29 -32.07 -55.02 -6.71
C ALA A 29 -32.78 -55.70 -5.51
N PHE A 30 -33.97 -55.18 -5.21
CA PHE A 30 -34.99 -55.76 -4.34
C PHE A 30 -35.35 -57.22 -4.69
N ALA A 31 -35.59 -58.05 -3.66
CA ALA A 31 -36.48 -59.20 -3.77
C ALA A 31 -37.33 -59.30 -2.49
N ALA A 32 -38.65 -59.20 -2.67
CA ALA A 32 -39.67 -59.43 -1.67
C ALA A 32 -39.92 -60.94 -1.51
N ALA A 33 -40.09 -61.39 -0.27
CA ALA A 33 -40.71 -62.68 0.04
C ALA A 33 -41.86 -62.44 1.02
N LEU A 34 -43.10 -62.52 0.49
CA LEU A 34 -44.30 -62.74 1.28
C LEU A 34 -44.31 -64.19 1.77
N VAL A 35 -44.52 -64.40 3.07
CA VAL A 35 -45.05 -65.65 3.61
C VAL A 35 -46.26 -65.31 4.47
N THR A 36 -47.37 -65.98 4.16
CA THR A 36 -48.70 -65.80 4.72
C THR A 36 -48.96 -66.74 5.91
N THR A 37 -49.34 -66.15 7.06
CA THR A 37 -50.31 -66.63 8.11
C THR A 37 -50.00 -67.91 8.92
N PRO A 38 -50.52 -68.11 10.17
CA PRO A 38 -51.74 -67.51 10.73
C PRO A 38 -51.66 -66.92 12.15
N LEU A 39 -52.76 -66.25 12.47
CA LEU A 39 -53.13 -65.57 13.70
C LEU A 39 -53.58 -66.57 14.79
N ALA A 40 -53.40 -66.12 16.05
CA ALA A 40 -54.08 -66.53 17.29
C ALA A 40 -53.34 -67.48 18.25
N ALA A 41 -52.80 -66.91 19.34
CA ALA A 41 -53.30 -67.14 20.70
C ALA A 41 -52.65 -66.15 21.68
N MET A 42 -53.48 -65.64 22.59
CA MET A 42 -53.25 -64.52 23.50
C MET A 42 -52.25 -64.82 24.62
N ALA A 43 -51.40 -63.84 24.98
CA ALA A 43 -50.99 -63.63 26.37
C ALA A 43 -50.51 -62.18 26.55
N SER A 44 -51.29 -61.43 27.32
CA SER A 44 -50.99 -60.11 27.85
C SER A 44 -49.62 -60.04 28.53
N GLN A 45 -48.67 -59.35 27.90
CA GLN A 45 -47.51 -58.73 28.55
C GLN A 45 -47.55 -57.23 28.29
N PRO A 46 -47.16 -56.39 29.26
CA PRO A 46 -47.51 -54.97 29.26
C PRO A 46 -46.84 -54.27 28.09
N ALA A 47 -47.57 -53.39 27.41
CA ALA A 47 -47.09 -52.50 26.34
C ALA A 47 -45.93 -51.55 26.77
N ALA A 48 -45.38 -51.71 27.97
CA ALA A 48 -44.31 -50.89 28.53
C ALA A 48 -42.90 -51.30 28.02
N THR A 49 -42.64 -52.59 27.78
CA THR A 49 -41.27 -53.08 27.46
C THR A 49 -40.85 -52.87 26.00
N THR A 50 -41.76 -53.02 25.04
CA THR A 50 -41.49 -52.71 23.62
C THR A 50 -41.34 -51.21 23.40
N THR A 51 -42.16 -50.39 24.05
CA THR A 51 -42.09 -48.93 23.95
C THR A 51 -40.77 -48.39 24.50
N ALA A 52 -40.28 -48.89 25.64
CA ALA A 52 -38.99 -48.48 26.23
C ALA A 52 -37.79 -48.82 25.33
N ALA A 53 -37.73 -50.03 24.77
CA ALA A 53 -36.64 -50.45 23.87
C ALA A 53 -36.63 -49.66 22.55
N THR A 54 -37.81 -49.36 22.00
CA THR A 54 -37.95 -48.56 20.77
C THR A 54 -37.54 -47.10 21.00
N THR A 55 -37.93 -46.54 22.15
CA THR A 55 -37.59 -45.17 22.59
C THR A 55 -36.08 -45.01 22.82
N GLN A 56 -35.43 -46.00 23.43
CA GLN A 56 -33.99 -46.03 23.65
C GLN A 56 -33.19 -46.10 22.33
N SER A 57 -33.70 -46.83 21.33
CA SER A 57 -33.10 -46.90 19.99
C SER A 57 -33.20 -45.59 19.20
N ALA A 58 -34.28 -44.81 19.39
CA ALA A 58 -34.47 -43.50 18.77
C ALA A 58 -33.59 -42.41 19.38
N ALA A 59 -33.50 -42.36 20.72
CA ALA A 59 -32.63 -41.44 21.44
C ALA A 59 -31.14 -41.66 21.11
N LEU A 60 -30.73 -42.91 20.89
CA LEU A 60 -29.37 -43.24 20.47
C LEU A 60 -29.05 -42.76 19.04
N ARG A 61 -30.00 -42.86 18.10
CA ARG A 61 -29.83 -42.31 16.74
C ARG A 61 -29.72 -40.78 16.78
N GLN A 62 -30.60 -40.11 17.52
CA GLN A 62 -30.59 -38.66 17.64
C GLN A 62 -29.28 -38.12 18.24
N THR A 63 -28.77 -38.75 19.30
CA THR A 63 -27.49 -38.34 19.91
C THR A 63 -26.30 -38.63 18.99
N ARG A 64 -26.33 -39.70 18.20
CA ARG A 64 -25.32 -39.97 17.16
C ARG A 64 -25.32 -38.90 16.07
N ASP A 65 -26.49 -38.56 15.53
CA ASP A 65 -26.60 -37.59 14.44
C ASP A 65 -26.19 -36.18 14.90
N ALA A 66 -26.52 -35.82 16.15
CA ALA A 66 -26.06 -34.58 16.77
C ALA A 66 -24.54 -34.55 16.95
N MET A 67 -23.94 -35.66 17.41
CA MET A 67 -22.48 -35.79 17.52
C MET A 67 -21.80 -35.67 16.16
N GLN A 68 -22.33 -36.34 15.13
CA GLN A 68 -21.78 -36.27 13.77
C GLN A 68 -21.88 -34.86 13.18
N SER A 69 -23.04 -34.21 13.32
CA SER A 69 -23.23 -32.83 12.87
C SER A 69 -22.27 -31.86 13.55
N ALA A 70 -22.05 -32.02 14.87
CA ALA A 70 -21.09 -31.22 15.62
C ALA A 70 -19.63 -31.50 15.20
N LYS A 71 -19.32 -32.75 14.84
CA LYS A 71 -18.01 -33.13 14.30
C LYS A 71 -17.76 -32.50 12.93
N ASP A 72 -18.74 -32.53 12.04
CA ASP A 72 -18.65 -31.93 10.70
C ASP A 72 -18.48 -30.41 10.80
N ASN A 73 -19.20 -29.75 11.72
CA ASN A 73 -19.01 -28.33 12.02
C ASN A 73 -17.60 -28.03 12.54
N LEU A 74 -17.09 -28.85 13.48
CA LEU A 74 -15.72 -28.71 13.98
C LEU A 74 -14.70 -28.82 12.84
N ASP A 75 -14.82 -29.82 11.98
CA ASP A 75 -13.90 -30.01 10.85
C ASP A 75 -13.94 -28.83 9.87
N ALA A 76 -15.14 -28.30 9.58
CA ALA A 76 -15.30 -27.11 8.77
C ALA A 76 -14.63 -25.88 9.41
N LYS A 77 -14.78 -25.69 10.73
CA LYS A 77 -14.15 -24.59 11.46
C LYS A 77 -12.63 -24.72 11.56
N THR A 78 -12.10 -25.92 11.80
CA THR A 78 -10.66 -26.18 11.74
C THR A 78 -10.09 -25.84 10.36
N LYS A 79 -10.76 -26.21 9.28
CA LYS A 79 -10.34 -25.83 7.92
C LYS A 79 -10.33 -24.30 7.73
N GLN A 80 -11.38 -23.60 8.17
CA GLN A 80 -11.46 -22.13 8.10
C GLN A 80 -10.33 -21.45 8.90
N THR A 81 -9.96 -21.98 10.07
CA THR A 81 -8.83 -21.52 10.87
C THR A 81 -7.51 -21.66 10.12
N GLU A 82 -7.23 -22.82 9.51
CA GLU A 82 -5.99 -23.05 8.77
C GLU A 82 -5.89 -22.16 7.51
N GLU A 83 -7.00 -21.92 6.81
CA GLU A 83 -7.06 -20.95 5.72
C GLU A 83 -6.78 -19.52 6.21
N ALA A 84 -7.36 -19.12 7.35
CA ALA A 84 -7.13 -17.81 7.94
C ALA A 84 -5.68 -17.63 8.41
N LYS A 85 -5.08 -18.66 8.98
CA LYS A 85 -3.65 -18.70 9.34
C LYS A 85 -2.76 -18.51 8.12
N THR A 86 -3.07 -19.19 7.02
CA THR A 86 -2.36 -19.04 5.74
C THR A 86 -2.46 -17.61 5.20
N ARG A 87 -3.63 -16.96 5.34
CA ARG A 87 -3.81 -15.54 5.01
C ARG A 87 -2.94 -14.63 5.85
N VAL A 88 -2.80 -14.89 7.16
CA VAL A 88 -1.88 -14.15 8.04
C VAL A 88 -0.43 -14.31 7.57
N THR A 89 0.02 -15.54 7.30
CA THR A 89 1.39 -15.78 6.80
C THR A 89 1.66 -15.01 5.51
N THR A 90 0.71 -15.04 4.57
CA THR A 90 0.81 -14.31 3.29
C THR A 90 0.85 -12.80 3.51
N ALA A 91 -0.02 -12.26 4.36
CA ALA A 91 -0.08 -10.83 4.65
C ALA A 91 1.19 -10.34 5.39
N THR A 92 1.73 -11.14 6.29
CA THR A 92 3.01 -10.87 6.98
C THR A 92 4.16 -10.78 5.99
N ALA A 93 4.25 -11.73 5.03
CA ALA A 93 5.28 -11.69 3.99
C ALA A 93 5.17 -10.42 3.14
N LYS A 94 3.95 -10.02 2.74
CA LYS A 94 3.70 -8.78 2.00
C LYS A 94 4.07 -7.53 2.80
N TYR A 95 3.73 -7.47 4.08
CA TYR A 95 4.10 -6.37 4.96
C TYR A 95 5.62 -6.25 5.12
N ASN A 96 6.32 -7.36 5.33
CA ASN A 96 7.78 -7.35 5.46
C ASN A 96 8.46 -6.92 4.16
N ALA A 97 7.97 -7.39 3.01
CA ALA A 97 8.47 -6.96 1.69
C ALA A 97 8.24 -5.47 1.45
N ALA A 98 7.04 -4.96 1.75
CA ALA A 98 6.72 -3.54 1.62
C ALA A 98 7.56 -2.67 2.57
N LYS A 99 7.82 -3.14 3.79
CA LYS A 99 8.69 -2.47 4.75
C LYS A 99 10.14 -2.39 4.26
N ALA A 100 10.68 -3.48 3.74
CA ALA A 100 12.04 -3.50 3.18
C ALA A 100 12.16 -2.57 1.96
N ALA A 101 11.17 -2.60 1.06
CA ALA A 101 11.12 -1.71 -0.10
C ALA A 101 11.05 -0.23 0.32
N GLN A 102 10.19 0.10 1.29
CA GLN A 102 10.07 1.46 1.83
C GLN A 102 11.39 1.94 2.44
N GLN A 103 12.07 1.11 3.23
CA GLN A 103 13.36 1.45 3.82
C GLN A 103 14.44 1.68 2.77
N GLN A 104 14.49 0.86 1.72
CA GLN A 104 15.43 1.04 0.62
C GLN A 104 15.16 2.34 -0.14
N THR A 105 13.90 2.61 -0.48
CA THR A 105 13.50 3.85 -1.16
C THR A 105 13.76 5.08 -0.29
N ALA A 106 13.55 5.00 1.02
CA ALA A 106 13.85 6.10 1.95
C ALA A 106 15.34 6.43 1.97
N LYS A 107 16.22 5.43 2.00
CA LYS A 107 17.68 5.63 1.91
C LYS A 107 18.08 6.27 0.58
N ALA A 108 17.58 5.74 -0.53
CA ALA A 108 17.86 6.28 -1.87
C ALA A 108 17.36 7.73 -2.02
N THR A 109 16.18 8.02 -1.47
CA THR A 109 15.60 9.38 -1.49
C THR A 109 16.47 10.34 -0.67
N ALA A 110 16.89 9.93 0.53
CA ALA A 110 17.75 10.75 1.37
C ALA A 110 19.08 11.11 0.68
N SER A 111 19.69 10.17 -0.06
CA SER A 111 20.90 10.46 -0.85
C SER A 111 20.65 11.37 -2.06
N GLN A 112 19.42 11.41 -2.60
CA GLN A 112 19.07 12.19 -3.79
C GLN A 112 18.55 13.60 -3.47
N THR A 113 18.18 13.87 -2.21
CA THR A 113 17.66 15.17 -1.76
C THR A 113 18.71 16.07 -1.12
N THR A 114 19.99 15.70 -1.16
CA THR A 114 21.08 16.56 -0.70
C THR A 114 21.37 17.65 -1.73
N LYS A 115 21.87 18.82 -1.29
CA LYS A 115 22.28 19.90 -2.21
C LYS A 115 23.35 19.42 -3.21
N GLU A 116 24.30 18.62 -2.73
CA GLU A 116 25.30 17.98 -3.59
C GLU A 116 24.67 17.12 -4.69
N ALA A 117 23.74 16.22 -4.35
CA ALA A 117 23.05 15.42 -5.37
C ALA A 117 22.25 16.30 -6.33
N GLN A 118 21.68 17.40 -5.85
CA GLN A 118 20.93 18.37 -6.64
C GLN A 118 21.81 19.39 -7.37
N SER A 119 23.07 19.05 -7.64
CA SER A 119 24.04 19.92 -8.31
C SER A 119 24.83 19.19 -9.40
N ALA A 120 25.58 19.97 -10.19
CA ALA A 120 26.56 19.48 -11.15
C ALA A 120 27.57 18.50 -10.51
N LEU A 121 27.98 18.74 -9.26
CA LEU A 121 28.87 17.83 -8.53
C LEU A 121 28.25 16.44 -8.36
N GLY A 122 26.97 16.37 -8.00
CA GLY A 122 26.23 15.11 -7.91
C GLY A 122 26.09 14.43 -9.27
N PHE A 123 25.82 15.21 -10.32
CA PHE A 123 25.75 14.71 -11.69
C PHE A 123 27.07 14.07 -12.12
N PHE A 124 28.21 14.75 -11.96
CA PHE A 124 29.55 14.21 -12.29
C PHE A 124 29.87 12.93 -11.52
N LYS A 125 29.61 12.91 -10.22
CA LYS A 125 29.81 11.71 -9.39
C LYS A 125 28.94 10.54 -9.83
N SER A 126 27.75 10.79 -10.37
CA SER A 126 26.81 9.73 -10.77
C SER A 126 27.30 8.86 -11.93
N HIS A 127 28.25 9.35 -12.72
CA HIS A 127 28.84 8.62 -13.86
C HIS A 127 30.38 8.57 -13.80
N ASN A 128 30.96 8.74 -12.60
CA ASN A 128 32.40 8.62 -12.31
C ASN A 128 33.29 9.66 -13.01
N ALA A 129 32.79 10.89 -13.22
CA ALA A 129 33.61 12.01 -13.70
C ALA A 129 34.43 12.63 -12.56
N ASP A 130 35.37 11.86 -12.00
CA ASP A 130 36.14 12.25 -10.80
C ASP A 130 37.01 13.50 -11.02
N ALA A 131 37.56 13.68 -12.23
CA ALA A 131 38.35 14.86 -12.57
C ALA A 131 37.50 16.14 -12.50
N ALA A 132 36.30 16.11 -13.08
CA ALA A 132 35.33 17.20 -13.01
C ALA A 132 34.88 17.47 -11.56
N ALA A 133 34.60 16.41 -10.80
CA ALA A 133 34.25 16.53 -9.40
C ALA A 133 35.38 17.18 -8.57
N LYS A 134 36.65 16.87 -8.85
CA LYS A 134 37.81 17.47 -8.17
C LYS A 134 37.95 18.97 -8.44
N ILE A 135 37.68 19.43 -9.67
CA ILE A 135 37.69 20.88 -9.99
C ILE A 135 36.73 21.66 -9.07
N LEU A 136 35.60 21.05 -8.69
CA LEU A 136 34.60 21.68 -7.83
C LEU A 136 34.84 21.46 -6.32
N THR A 137 35.80 20.62 -5.92
CA THR A 137 35.92 20.15 -4.52
C THR A 137 37.33 20.16 -3.93
N ASP A 138 38.37 20.29 -4.75
CA ASP A 138 39.76 20.18 -4.32
C ASP A 138 40.49 21.52 -4.54
N SER A 139 40.88 22.17 -3.45
CA SER A 139 41.60 23.45 -3.49
C SER A 139 43.00 23.36 -4.09
N SER A 140 43.58 22.16 -4.18
CA SER A 140 44.87 21.95 -4.88
C SER A 140 44.71 21.93 -6.40
N VAL A 141 43.49 21.67 -6.87
CA VAL A 141 43.12 21.70 -8.29
C VAL A 141 42.56 23.08 -8.65
N ASN A 142 41.73 23.67 -7.78
CA ASN A 142 41.10 24.96 -8.01
C ASN A 142 41.26 25.90 -6.80
N ALA A 143 42.10 26.92 -6.95
CA ALA A 143 42.34 27.92 -5.89
C ALA A 143 41.08 28.72 -5.51
N TYR A 144 40.07 28.75 -6.39
CA TYR A 144 38.80 29.46 -6.24
C TYR A 144 37.66 28.55 -5.76
N MET A 145 37.96 27.31 -5.37
CA MET A 145 36.98 26.35 -4.85
C MET A 145 36.11 26.95 -3.73
N LYS A 146 36.65 27.88 -2.93
CA LYS A 146 35.92 28.61 -1.88
C LYS A 146 34.64 29.32 -2.36
N TYR A 147 34.51 29.62 -3.65
CA TYR A 147 33.33 30.26 -4.25
C TYR A 147 32.31 29.28 -4.82
N THR A 148 32.64 27.98 -4.84
CA THR A 148 31.76 26.93 -5.34
C THR A 148 31.01 26.28 -4.19
N HIS A 149 29.69 26.40 -4.21
CA HIS A 149 28.79 25.88 -3.19
C HIS A 149 27.74 24.97 -3.84
N ALA A 150 28.08 23.68 -3.94
CA ALA A 150 27.30 22.67 -4.65
C ALA A 150 25.80 22.68 -4.29
N GLY A 151 24.97 23.13 -5.24
CA GLY A 151 23.51 23.14 -5.14
C GLY A 151 22.94 24.24 -4.24
N GLU A 152 23.71 25.26 -3.88
CA GLU A 152 23.18 26.49 -3.29
C GLU A 152 22.44 27.34 -4.34
N ASP A 153 21.41 28.07 -3.90
CA ASP A 153 20.62 28.92 -4.78
C ASP A 153 21.49 30.02 -5.42
N GLY A 154 21.47 30.11 -6.75
CA GLY A 154 22.26 31.07 -7.51
C GLY A 154 23.75 30.73 -7.64
N ASP A 155 24.17 29.52 -7.25
CA ASP A 155 25.48 28.97 -7.59
C ASP A 155 25.44 28.36 -9.02
N ALA A 156 26.54 28.48 -9.77
CA ALA A 156 26.66 27.93 -11.12
C ALA A 156 26.52 26.40 -11.17
N THR A 157 26.62 25.71 -10.02
CA THR A 157 26.45 24.26 -9.92
C THR A 157 24.99 23.79 -9.92
N THR A 158 23.99 24.66 -9.92
CA THR A 158 22.59 24.19 -9.90
C THR A 158 22.25 23.38 -11.15
N LEU A 159 21.46 22.31 -11.00
CA LEU A 159 21.04 21.48 -12.14
C LEU A 159 20.17 22.24 -13.16
N GLU A 160 19.51 23.31 -12.72
CA GLU A 160 18.76 24.21 -13.59
C GLU A 160 19.71 24.97 -14.53
N TYR A 161 20.75 25.60 -13.97
CA TYR A 161 21.76 26.30 -14.77
C TYR A 161 22.48 25.33 -15.68
N LEU A 162 22.92 24.17 -15.18
CA LEU A 162 23.60 23.16 -15.99
C LEU A 162 22.79 22.70 -17.22
N LEU A 163 21.46 22.62 -17.11
CA LEU A 163 20.59 22.25 -18.21
C LEU A 163 20.37 23.42 -19.19
N ASP A 164 20.21 24.63 -18.67
CA ASP A 164 20.06 25.86 -19.46
C ASP A 164 21.34 26.17 -20.24
N ASP A 165 22.49 25.95 -19.62
CA ASP A 165 23.83 26.15 -20.16
C ASP A 165 24.11 25.39 -21.46
N LEU A 166 23.48 24.22 -21.63
CA LEU A 166 23.57 23.46 -22.88
C LEU A 166 22.98 24.21 -24.07
N LYS A 167 22.01 25.09 -23.85
CA LYS A 167 21.46 25.96 -24.90
C LYS A 167 22.52 26.94 -25.42
N TYR A 168 23.33 27.51 -24.53
CA TYR A 168 24.38 28.44 -24.96
C TYR A 168 25.47 27.73 -25.76
N LEU A 169 25.78 26.47 -25.45
CA LEU A 169 26.71 25.72 -26.28
C LEU A 169 26.12 25.34 -27.65
N ASP A 170 24.80 25.11 -27.74
CA ASP A 170 24.13 25.00 -29.05
C ASP A 170 24.29 26.30 -29.85
N GLU A 171 24.10 27.47 -29.23
CA GLU A 171 24.31 28.78 -29.87
C GLU A 171 25.77 28.96 -30.35
N VAL A 172 26.76 28.55 -29.55
CA VAL A 172 28.18 28.53 -29.96
C VAL A 172 28.38 27.60 -31.16
N ASN A 173 27.78 26.41 -31.15
CA ASN A 173 27.90 25.45 -32.23
C ASN A 173 27.22 25.91 -33.53
N ASP A 174 26.14 26.67 -33.43
CA ASP A 174 25.50 27.33 -34.57
C ASP A 174 26.46 28.36 -35.20
N VAL A 175 27.09 29.22 -34.39
CA VAL A 175 28.11 30.18 -34.87
C VAL A 175 29.27 29.45 -35.54
N ARG A 176 29.77 28.36 -34.97
CA ARG A 176 30.86 27.57 -35.56
C ARG A 176 30.47 26.98 -36.90
N LYS A 177 29.27 26.39 -36.97
CA LYS A 177 28.72 25.80 -38.20
C LYS A 177 28.56 26.83 -39.31
N GLU A 178 28.08 28.03 -38.99
CA GLU A 178 27.97 29.15 -39.95
C GLU A 178 29.32 29.57 -40.54
N ASN A 179 30.42 29.32 -39.81
CA ASN A 179 31.78 29.64 -40.23
C ASN A 179 32.57 28.42 -40.73
N GLY A 180 31.90 27.29 -40.98
CA GLY A 180 32.53 26.08 -41.50
C GLY A 180 33.47 25.39 -40.52
N VAL A 181 33.29 25.64 -39.22
CA VAL A 181 34.08 25.03 -38.14
C VAL A 181 33.27 23.92 -37.48
N GLU A 182 33.93 22.80 -37.16
CA GLU A 182 33.29 21.66 -36.50
C GLU A 182 32.66 22.05 -35.15
N PRO A 183 31.44 21.57 -34.86
CA PRO A 183 30.81 21.75 -33.56
C PRO A 183 31.68 21.23 -32.42
N LEU A 184 31.68 21.96 -31.30
CA LEU A 184 32.30 21.54 -30.05
C LEU A 184 31.53 20.39 -29.41
N LYS A 185 32.30 19.45 -28.86
CA LYS A 185 31.81 18.43 -27.95
C LYS A 185 31.91 18.91 -26.49
N ILE A 186 31.22 18.23 -25.59
CA ILE A 186 31.28 18.48 -24.15
C ILE A 186 32.16 17.44 -23.49
N SER A 187 32.95 17.87 -22.50
CA SER A 187 33.46 16.98 -21.46
C SER A 187 33.04 17.50 -20.09
N ASP A 188 32.94 16.60 -19.11
CA ASP A 188 32.60 16.97 -17.73
C ASP A 188 33.62 17.95 -17.15
N ARG A 189 34.89 17.85 -17.56
CA ARG A 189 35.99 18.73 -17.12
C ARG A 189 35.82 20.15 -17.66
N ALA A 190 35.52 20.30 -18.94
CA ALA A 190 35.25 21.61 -19.55
C ALA A 190 34.08 22.30 -18.85
N PHE A 191 33.03 21.54 -18.55
CA PHE A 191 31.86 22.06 -17.86
C PHE A 191 32.16 22.44 -16.41
N ALA A 192 32.89 21.60 -15.67
CA ALA A 192 33.30 21.90 -14.31
C ALA A 192 34.21 23.13 -14.23
N ALA A 193 35.11 23.33 -15.20
CA ALA A 193 35.93 24.52 -15.29
C ALA A 193 35.08 25.78 -15.51
N ALA A 194 34.16 25.74 -16.48
CA ALA A 194 33.25 26.86 -16.74
C ALA A 194 32.42 27.23 -15.50
N ILE A 195 31.89 26.23 -14.78
CA ILE A 195 31.15 26.43 -13.53
C ILE A 195 32.03 27.09 -12.45
N ALA A 196 33.23 26.57 -12.24
CA ALA A 196 34.17 27.12 -11.26
C ALA A 196 34.49 28.59 -11.56
N GLN A 197 34.70 28.92 -12.83
CA GLN A 197 35.01 30.26 -13.29
C GLN A 197 33.82 31.21 -13.18
N ALA A 198 32.63 30.76 -13.56
CA ALA A 198 31.39 31.54 -13.37
C ALA A 198 31.15 31.88 -11.88
N ASN A 199 31.36 30.91 -10.99
CA ASN A 199 31.28 31.13 -9.55
C ASN A 199 32.36 32.09 -9.03
N MET A 200 33.57 32.04 -9.56
CA MET A 200 34.61 33.00 -9.20
C MET A 200 34.22 34.42 -9.62
N TYR A 201 33.90 34.65 -10.90
CA TYR A 201 33.57 36.00 -11.40
C TYR A 201 32.36 36.62 -10.70
N GLN A 202 31.41 35.79 -10.28
CA GLN A 202 30.24 36.24 -9.54
C GLN A 202 30.57 36.76 -8.13
N ASN A 203 31.65 36.27 -7.51
CA ASN A 203 31.90 36.45 -6.08
C ASN A 203 33.24 37.13 -5.75
N GLU A 204 34.15 37.32 -6.72
CA GLU A 204 35.32 38.19 -6.54
C GLU A 204 34.94 39.68 -6.59
N PRO A 205 35.44 40.53 -5.68
CA PRO A 205 35.26 41.97 -5.77
C PRO A 205 35.96 42.50 -7.02
N ALA A 206 35.23 43.23 -7.87
CA ALA A 206 35.80 43.97 -9.01
C ALA A 206 36.84 44.99 -8.50
N GLY A 207 38.12 44.60 -8.47
CA GLY A 207 39.13 45.42 -7.80
C GLY A 207 40.59 45.17 -8.15
N ASP A 208 40.96 44.00 -8.68
CA ASP A 208 42.33 43.78 -9.16
C ASP A 208 42.32 43.20 -10.58
N PRO A 209 42.56 44.01 -11.63
CA PRO A 209 42.70 43.51 -12.99
C PRO A 209 43.90 42.57 -13.19
N ASN A 210 44.76 42.37 -12.16
CA ASN A 210 45.86 41.41 -12.12
C ASN A 210 45.60 40.17 -11.21
N THR A 211 44.41 40.00 -10.62
CA THR A 211 44.00 38.69 -10.04
C THR A 211 43.29 37.78 -11.06
N PHE A 212 43.00 38.33 -12.24
CA PHE A 212 42.44 37.66 -13.41
C PHE A 212 43.55 36.97 -14.22
N GLU A 213 44.20 35.97 -13.62
CA GLU A 213 44.97 35.02 -14.44
C GLU A 213 43.98 34.03 -15.03
N HIS A 214 43.94 33.85 -16.36
CA HIS A 214 43.44 32.62 -16.98
C HIS A 214 44.05 31.46 -16.19
N HIS A 215 43.23 30.69 -15.47
CA HIS A 215 43.69 29.92 -14.30
C HIS A 215 44.61 28.73 -14.59
N GLY A 216 45.16 28.64 -15.80
CA GLY A 216 46.10 27.58 -16.18
C GLY A 216 45.48 26.19 -16.12
N PHE A 217 44.15 26.09 -16.01
CA PHE A 217 43.45 24.89 -16.42
C PHE A 217 43.75 24.69 -17.91
N ILE A 218 43.68 23.44 -18.34
CA ILE A 218 44.01 22.94 -19.68
C ILE A 218 43.01 23.53 -20.70
N ILE A 219 43.07 24.84 -20.92
CA ILE A 219 42.06 25.69 -21.55
C ILE A 219 42.78 26.67 -22.47
N TYR A 220 42.24 26.83 -23.66
CA TYR A 220 42.87 27.54 -24.76
C TYR A 220 42.01 28.68 -25.31
N SER A 221 40.74 28.76 -24.92
CA SER A 221 39.82 29.81 -25.35
C SER A 221 38.85 30.09 -24.21
N GLU A 222 38.69 31.36 -23.87
CA GLU A 222 37.89 31.80 -22.73
C GLU A 222 37.12 33.06 -23.10
N ASN A 223 35.81 33.09 -22.87
CA ASN A 223 35.03 34.32 -22.94
C ASN A 223 34.30 34.58 -21.63
N TYR A 224 34.16 35.86 -21.30
CA TYR A 224 33.35 36.34 -20.19
C TYR A 224 32.47 37.49 -20.63
N GLY A 225 31.30 37.62 -20.02
CA GLY A 225 30.41 38.73 -20.27
C GLY A 225 29.17 38.70 -19.38
N PRO A 226 28.24 39.65 -19.55
CA PRO A 226 26.94 39.61 -18.89
C PRO A 226 26.18 38.31 -19.20
N ALA A 227 25.10 38.03 -18.49
CA ALA A 227 24.25 36.89 -18.82
C ALA A 227 23.80 36.92 -20.30
N ASP A 228 23.64 35.73 -20.91
CA ASP A 228 23.24 35.57 -22.31
C ASP A 228 24.26 36.13 -23.33
N SER A 229 25.55 36.07 -23.01
CA SER A 229 26.60 36.71 -23.83
C SER A 229 26.96 36.03 -25.15
N VAL A 230 26.49 34.81 -25.47
CA VAL A 230 26.89 34.13 -26.71
C VAL A 230 26.56 34.97 -27.95
N ALA A 231 25.37 35.58 -27.98
CA ALA A 231 24.99 36.48 -29.07
C ALA A 231 25.86 37.75 -29.12
N LEU A 232 26.27 38.28 -27.95
CA LEU A 232 27.14 39.46 -27.86
C LEU A 232 28.55 39.15 -28.36
N TRP A 233 29.11 38.02 -27.94
CA TRP A 233 30.40 37.50 -28.40
C TRP A 233 30.38 37.25 -29.91
N ALA A 234 29.30 36.66 -30.44
CA ALA A 234 29.15 36.42 -31.87
C ALA A 234 29.06 37.71 -32.70
N ALA A 235 28.44 38.76 -32.15
CA ALA A 235 28.24 40.03 -32.84
C ALA A 235 29.54 40.79 -33.18
N GLU A 236 30.64 40.48 -32.47
CA GLU A 236 31.97 41.03 -32.74
C GLU A 236 32.49 40.74 -34.16
N LYS A 237 31.93 39.71 -34.84
CA LYS A 237 32.16 39.44 -36.26
C LYS A 237 32.01 40.68 -37.13
N SER A 238 31.03 41.52 -36.83
CA SER A 238 30.76 42.76 -37.58
C SER A 238 31.95 43.72 -37.59
N TYR A 239 32.71 43.80 -36.50
CA TYR A 239 33.92 44.61 -36.43
C TYR A 239 35.09 43.93 -37.15
N LEU A 240 35.25 42.61 -36.98
CA LEU A 240 36.27 41.83 -37.68
C LEU A 240 36.19 42.02 -39.21
N GLU A 241 34.98 42.03 -39.77
CA GLU A 241 34.72 42.24 -41.20
C GLU A 241 35.12 43.63 -41.71
N THR A 242 35.35 44.60 -40.82
CA THR A 242 35.87 45.94 -41.18
C THR A 242 37.40 46.00 -41.25
N LEU A 243 38.10 45.00 -40.72
CA LEU A 243 39.56 44.97 -40.68
C LEU A 243 40.15 44.60 -42.05
N PRO A 244 41.35 45.13 -42.38
CA PRO A 244 42.03 44.79 -43.63
C PRO A 244 42.41 43.30 -43.65
N LYS A 245 42.55 42.74 -44.85
CA LYS A 245 43.03 41.36 -45.05
C LYS A 245 44.47 41.34 -45.52
N ASP A 246 45.22 40.31 -45.12
CA ASP A 246 46.56 40.02 -45.64
C ASP A 246 46.50 39.38 -47.04
N SER A 247 47.68 39.03 -47.59
CA SER A 247 47.79 38.39 -48.90
C SER A 247 47.16 37.01 -48.97
N ASP A 248 46.99 36.35 -47.83
CA ASP A 248 46.40 35.02 -47.71
C ASP A 248 44.88 35.08 -47.46
N GLY A 249 44.32 36.29 -47.34
CA GLY A 249 42.90 36.54 -47.15
C GLY A 249 42.45 36.53 -45.69
N ASN A 250 43.38 36.48 -44.73
CA ASN A 250 43.08 36.53 -43.30
C ASN A 250 42.93 37.97 -42.81
N TYR A 251 42.03 38.21 -41.86
CA TYR A 251 41.90 39.52 -41.23
C TYR A 251 43.14 39.86 -40.41
N VAL A 252 43.64 41.09 -40.55
CA VAL A 252 44.82 41.59 -39.86
C VAL A 252 44.39 42.29 -38.57
N ILE A 253 44.65 41.64 -37.43
CA ILE A 253 44.51 42.25 -36.09
C ILE A 253 45.76 43.12 -35.85
N ARG A 254 45.60 44.45 -35.86
CA ARG A 254 46.75 45.37 -35.90
C ARG A 254 47.35 45.64 -34.53
N ASP A 255 46.51 45.66 -33.50
CA ASP A 255 46.90 46.02 -32.15
C ASP A 255 45.96 45.37 -31.11
N ASN A 256 46.22 45.67 -29.83
CA ASN A 256 45.41 45.18 -28.72
C ASN A 256 43.98 45.74 -28.71
N ASN A 257 43.73 46.92 -29.30
CA ASN A 257 42.39 47.49 -29.35
C ASN A 257 41.51 46.75 -30.36
N ASP A 258 42.09 46.35 -31.51
CA ASP A 258 41.41 45.47 -32.45
C ASP A 258 41.09 44.12 -31.79
N TYR A 259 42.07 43.53 -31.10
CA TYR A 259 41.89 42.23 -30.42
C TYR A 259 40.78 42.28 -29.36
N GLN A 260 40.74 43.32 -28.51
CA GLN A 260 39.69 43.48 -27.49
C GLN A 260 38.26 43.60 -28.06
N ARG A 261 38.10 43.85 -29.36
CA ARG A 261 36.80 43.98 -30.02
C ARG A 261 36.36 42.74 -30.81
N VAL A 262 37.27 41.77 -31.00
CA VAL A 262 37.00 40.55 -31.77
C VAL A 262 37.37 39.27 -31.03
N GLY A 263 38.05 39.39 -29.89
CA GLY A 263 38.62 38.27 -29.16
C GLY A 263 37.59 37.22 -28.79
N HIS A 264 36.40 37.63 -28.37
CA HIS A 264 35.36 36.67 -28.01
C HIS A 264 34.87 35.90 -29.23
N TYR A 265 34.63 36.59 -30.36
CA TYR A 265 34.26 35.91 -31.60
C TYR A 265 35.35 34.95 -32.08
N LEU A 266 36.62 35.38 -32.05
CA LEU A 266 37.75 34.54 -32.46
C LEU A 266 37.85 33.26 -31.60
N ASN A 267 37.57 33.35 -30.30
CA ASN A 267 37.50 32.19 -29.41
C ASN A 267 36.37 31.23 -29.79
N LEU A 268 35.19 31.73 -30.19
CA LEU A 268 34.07 30.87 -30.61
C LEU A 268 34.40 30.08 -31.88
N VAL A 269 35.06 30.70 -32.87
CA VAL A 269 35.38 30.09 -34.18
C VAL A 269 36.79 29.50 -34.26
N ASN A 270 37.50 29.42 -33.14
CA ASN A 270 38.83 28.82 -33.11
C ASN A 270 38.77 27.34 -33.52
N SER A 271 39.39 27.01 -34.64
CA SER A 271 39.39 25.65 -35.21
C SER A 271 40.23 24.65 -34.39
N ALA A 272 41.16 25.15 -33.55
CA ALA A 272 41.94 24.32 -32.63
C ALA A 272 41.06 23.74 -31.52
N THR A 273 40.05 24.49 -31.08
CA THR A 273 39.15 24.11 -29.99
C THR A 273 38.24 22.96 -30.40
N LYS A 274 38.24 21.88 -29.60
CA LYS A 274 37.49 20.64 -29.85
C LYS A 274 36.40 20.38 -28.83
N LEU A 275 36.62 20.79 -27.59
CA LEU A 275 35.64 20.71 -26.52
C LEU A 275 35.26 22.12 -26.06
N GLY A 276 34.03 22.28 -25.61
CA GLY A 276 33.62 23.52 -24.96
C GLY A 276 32.45 23.34 -24.00
N ALA A 277 32.33 24.29 -23.10
CA ALA A 277 31.19 24.45 -22.23
C ALA A 277 30.91 25.94 -22.02
N VAL A 278 29.65 26.29 -21.85
CA VAL A 278 29.24 27.59 -21.33
C VAL A 278 28.66 27.37 -19.96
N ALA A 279 28.99 28.19 -18.98
CA ALA A 279 28.35 28.17 -17.67
C ALA A 279 27.85 29.57 -17.31
N ARG A 280 26.62 29.66 -16.83
CA ARG A 280 26.05 30.90 -16.32
C ARG A 280 26.25 31.06 -14.81
N GLY A 281 26.49 32.30 -14.40
CA GLY A 281 26.25 32.75 -13.03
C GLY A 281 24.89 33.46 -12.91
N ARG A 282 24.72 34.22 -11.84
CA ARG A 282 23.53 35.07 -11.61
C ARG A 282 23.33 36.08 -12.74
N ASP A 283 24.38 36.84 -13.05
CA ASP A 283 24.32 38.00 -13.97
C ASP A 283 25.40 37.94 -15.08
N LEU A 284 26.03 36.78 -15.27
CA LEU A 284 27.17 36.59 -16.17
C LEU A 284 27.12 35.24 -16.90
N SER A 285 27.88 35.13 -17.98
CA SER A 285 28.14 33.87 -18.68
C SER A 285 29.63 33.73 -18.96
N VAL A 286 30.14 32.51 -18.87
CA VAL A 286 31.53 32.13 -19.18
C VAL A 286 31.52 31.05 -20.24
N PHE A 287 32.36 31.17 -21.27
CA PHE A 287 32.66 30.10 -22.20
C PHE A 287 34.08 29.60 -21.98
N GLU A 288 34.23 28.29 -21.88
CA GLU A 288 35.52 27.59 -21.80
C GLU A 288 35.71 26.68 -23.00
N GLY A 289 36.88 26.76 -23.63
CA GLY A 289 37.28 25.95 -24.78
C GLY A 289 38.56 25.15 -24.51
N ILE A 290 38.55 23.87 -24.87
CA ILE A 290 39.69 22.96 -24.75
C ILE A 290 40.08 22.43 -26.14
N ASP A 291 41.35 22.58 -26.50
CA ASP A 291 41.89 22.11 -27.79
C ASP A 291 42.13 20.60 -27.80
N THR A 292 42.65 20.05 -26.71
CA THR A 292 42.98 18.61 -26.61
C THR A 292 42.39 18.00 -25.35
N PRO A 293 41.50 16.98 -25.47
CA PRO A 293 41.03 16.19 -24.33
C PRO A 293 42.20 15.51 -23.61
N GLU A 294 42.07 15.25 -22.31
CA GLU A 294 43.00 14.36 -21.61
C GLU A 294 42.84 12.91 -22.09
N ASP A 295 43.92 12.12 -21.99
CA ASP A 295 43.89 10.70 -22.34
C ASP A 295 42.81 9.95 -21.53
N GLY A 296 41.83 9.40 -22.24
CA GLY A 296 40.71 8.67 -21.63
C GLY A 296 39.56 9.56 -21.15
N GLU A 297 39.59 10.87 -21.41
CA GLU A 297 38.48 11.79 -21.12
C GLU A 297 37.25 11.45 -21.99
N ALA A 298 36.11 11.22 -21.35
CA ALA A 298 34.85 11.00 -22.05
C ALA A 298 34.40 12.31 -22.71
N THR A 299 33.95 12.21 -23.96
CA THR A 299 33.44 13.36 -24.72
C THR A 299 32.08 13.01 -25.31
N TYR A 300 31.20 14.01 -25.34
CA TYR A 300 29.80 13.84 -25.70
C TYR A 300 29.40 14.91 -26.72
N THR A 301 28.49 14.58 -27.63
CA THR A 301 27.71 15.62 -28.31
C THR A 301 26.81 16.33 -27.30
N VAL A 302 26.32 17.54 -27.65
CA VAL A 302 25.40 18.28 -26.78
C VAL A 302 24.14 17.47 -26.48
N ASP A 303 23.60 16.75 -27.47
CA ASP A 303 22.41 15.92 -27.33
C ASP A 303 22.61 14.71 -26.40
N GLU A 304 23.76 14.03 -26.49
CA GLU A 304 24.09 12.91 -25.61
C GLU A 304 24.19 13.38 -24.16
N TYR A 305 24.89 14.50 -23.93
CA TYR A 305 25.05 15.07 -22.60
C TYR A 305 23.71 15.57 -22.02
N ARG A 306 22.91 16.24 -22.84
CA ARG A 306 21.54 16.67 -22.50
C ARG A 306 20.67 15.49 -22.09
N THR A 307 20.80 14.35 -22.78
CA THR A 307 20.09 13.11 -22.44
C THR A 307 20.53 12.56 -21.09
N MET A 308 21.85 12.48 -20.84
CA MET A 308 22.40 12.04 -19.54
C MET A 308 21.91 12.92 -18.39
N LEU A 309 21.98 14.24 -18.55
CA LEU A 309 21.57 15.21 -17.54
C LEU A 309 20.06 15.15 -17.27
N ASN A 310 19.23 15.08 -18.32
CA ASN A 310 17.78 14.94 -18.15
C ASN A 310 17.39 13.65 -17.41
N ASN A 311 18.07 12.54 -17.70
CA ASN A 311 17.85 11.29 -16.98
C ASN A 311 18.21 11.43 -15.50
N TYR A 312 19.33 12.09 -15.19
CA TYR A 312 19.74 12.38 -13.82
C TYR A 312 18.73 13.26 -13.07
N ILE A 313 18.35 14.40 -13.66
CA ILE A 313 17.36 15.33 -13.12
C ILE A 313 16.01 14.63 -12.89
N THR A 314 15.56 13.83 -13.85
CA THR A 314 14.31 13.07 -13.74
C THR A 314 14.36 12.06 -12.60
N ASN A 315 15.49 11.38 -12.39
CA ASN A 315 15.65 10.46 -11.28
C ASN A 315 15.56 11.17 -9.92
N ILE A 316 16.17 12.35 -9.77
CA ILE A 316 16.08 13.18 -8.57
C ILE A 316 14.66 13.67 -8.33
N LYS A 317 14.00 14.25 -9.34
CA LYS A 317 12.63 14.77 -9.24
C LYS A 317 11.64 13.67 -8.81
N ASN A 318 11.87 12.43 -9.26
CA ASN A 318 11.02 11.29 -8.93
C ASN A 318 11.33 10.62 -7.58
N ALA A 319 12.36 11.04 -6.84
CA ALA A 319 12.74 10.42 -5.57
C ALA A 319 11.61 10.53 -4.52
N LYS A 320 11.08 11.74 -4.29
CA LYS A 320 10.00 11.99 -3.32
C LYS A 320 8.69 11.26 -3.69
N PRO A 321 8.16 11.34 -4.93
CA PRO A 321 6.98 10.56 -5.33
C PRO A 321 7.14 9.04 -5.17
N LYS A 322 8.34 8.51 -5.43
CA LYS A 322 8.62 7.07 -5.21
C LYS A 322 8.55 6.70 -3.73
N LEU A 323 9.07 7.55 -2.83
CA LEU A 323 8.98 7.34 -1.38
C LEU A 323 7.53 7.39 -0.89
N GLU A 324 6.74 8.35 -1.37
CA GLU A 324 5.31 8.45 -1.06
C GLU A 324 4.55 7.18 -1.49
N SER A 325 4.81 6.69 -2.70
CA SER A 325 4.23 5.44 -3.20
C SER A 325 4.62 4.24 -2.33
N ALA A 326 5.87 4.17 -1.88
CA ALA A 326 6.35 3.10 -1.00
C ALA A 326 5.72 3.19 0.41
N ASN A 327 5.52 4.40 0.94
CA ASN A 327 4.81 4.62 2.21
C ASN A 327 3.34 4.16 2.12
N THR A 328 2.65 4.46 1.02
CA THR A 328 1.28 3.98 0.77
C THR A 328 1.22 2.46 0.68
N ALA A 329 2.18 1.83 -0.02
CA ALA A 329 2.26 0.37 -0.11
C ALA A 329 2.47 -0.28 1.26
N LEU A 330 3.33 0.28 2.11
CA LEU A 330 3.55 -0.18 3.49
C LEU A 330 2.27 -0.08 4.33
N THR A 331 1.59 1.06 4.28
CA THR A 331 0.31 1.27 4.99
C THR A 331 -0.75 0.26 4.56
N ASN A 332 -0.92 0.07 3.25
CA ASN A 332 -1.89 -0.90 2.71
C ASN A 332 -1.56 -2.34 3.14
N ALA A 333 -0.28 -2.73 3.11
CA ALA A 333 0.15 -4.05 3.55
C ALA A 333 -0.07 -4.26 5.05
N LYS A 334 0.14 -3.22 5.88
CA LYS A 334 -0.15 -3.27 7.32
C LYS A 334 -1.64 -3.46 7.59
N THR A 335 -2.50 -2.69 6.92
CA THR A 335 -3.96 -2.82 7.02
C THR A 335 -4.43 -4.23 6.64
N ALA A 336 -3.86 -4.81 5.57
CA ALA A 336 -4.17 -6.18 5.17
C ALA A 336 -3.73 -7.23 6.20
N LEU A 337 -2.57 -7.04 6.82
CA LEU A 337 -2.09 -7.90 7.91
C LEU A 337 -3.00 -7.83 9.15
N ASP A 338 -3.45 -6.63 9.53
CA ASP A 338 -4.34 -6.44 10.66
C ASP A 338 -5.71 -7.09 10.43
N ALA A 339 -6.25 -6.94 9.21
CA ALA A 339 -7.48 -7.59 8.79
C ALA A 339 -7.34 -9.13 8.81
N ALA A 340 -6.25 -9.66 8.27
CA ALA A 340 -5.98 -11.11 8.28
C ALA A 340 -5.84 -11.65 9.70
N SER A 341 -5.12 -10.94 10.58
CA SER A 341 -4.90 -11.32 11.98
C SER A 341 -6.20 -11.30 12.79
N SER A 342 -7.05 -10.31 12.54
CA SER A 342 -8.39 -10.23 13.14
C SER A 342 -9.29 -11.38 12.69
N ALA A 343 -9.27 -11.72 11.39
CA ALA A 343 -10.02 -12.83 10.85
C ALA A 343 -9.54 -14.19 11.41
N TYR A 344 -8.22 -14.37 11.56
CA TYR A 344 -7.66 -15.58 12.18
C TYR A 344 -8.07 -15.72 13.64
N SER A 345 -8.02 -14.63 14.42
CA SER A 345 -8.45 -14.63 15.82
C SER A 345 -9.94 -15.01 15.96
N LYS A 346 -10.79 -14.51 15.04
CA LYS A 346 -12.21 -14.88 14.98
C LYS A 346 -12.38 -16.38 14.64
N ALA A 347 -11.68 -16.89 13.64
CA ALA A 347 -11.76 -18.30 13.24
C ALA A 347 -11.33 -19.25 14.38
N MET A 348 -10.24 -18.92 15.09
CA MET A 348 -9.77 -19.66 16.27
C MET A 348 -10.83 -19.75 17.38
N GLN A 349 -11.58 -18.66 17.60
CA GLN A 349 -12.65 -18.65 18.59
C GLN A 349 -13.84 -19.52 18.15
N GLU A 350 -14.23 -19.45 16.88
CA GLU A 350 -15.31 -20.27 16.33
C GLU A 350 -14.97 -21.76 16.36
N GLU A 351 -13.73 -22.14 16.04
CA GLU A 351 -13.25 -23.52 16.17
C GLU A 351 -13.27 -24.00 17.62
N ARG A 352 -12.85 -23.14 18.57
CA ARG A 352 -12.91 -23.47 20.00
C ARG A 352 -14.35 -23.74 20.45
N ASN A 353 -15.29 -22.92 20.00
CA ASN A 353 -16.72 -23.10 20.31
C ASN A 353 -17.24 -24.41 19.70
N ALA A 354 -16.97 -24.68 18.42
CA ALA A 354 -17.37 -25.91 17.75
C ALA A 354 -16.77 -27.16 18.41
N ARG A 355 -15.52 -27.06 18.91
CA ARG A 355 -14.87 -28.13 19.66
C ARG A 355 -15.61 -28.43 20.95
N GLN A 356 -16.03 -27.41 21.69
CA GLN A 356 -16.81 -27.60 22.93
C GLN A 356 -18.17 -28.25 22.64
N GLU A 357 -18.84 -27.85 21.56
CA GLU A 357 -20.11 -28.45 21.11
C GLU A 357 -19.94 -29.94 20.76
N TYR A 358 -18.91 -30.27 19.98
CA TYR A 358 -18.59 -31.67 19.67
C TYR A 358 -18.33 -32.49 20.93
N GLN A 359 -17.56 -31.97 21.90
CA GLN A 359 -17.30 -32.68 23.16
C GLN A 359 -18.58 -32.91 23.97
N ARG A 360 -19.50 -31.93 24.01
CA ARG A 360 -20.80 -32.08 24.67
C ARG A 360 -21.68 -33.11 23.97
N ALA A 361 -21.76 -33.07 22.64
CA ALA A 361 -22.55 -34.01 21.86
C ALA A 361 -22.00 -35.44 21.95
N LYS A 362 -20.67 -35.58 21.93
CA LYS A 362 -19.99 -36.86 22.15
C LYS A 362 -20.27 -37.42 23.54
N ALA A 363 -20.17 -36.60 24.60
CA ALA A 363 -20.49 -37.04 25.96
C ALA A 363 -21.95 -37.48 26.11
N ALA A 364 -22.88 -36.80 25.44
CA ALA A 364 -24.29 -37.21 25.42
C ALA A 364 -24.51 -38.55 24.71
N TYR A 365 -23.84 -38.78 23.57
CA TYR A 365 -23.86 -40.06 22.88
C TYR A 365 -23.23 -41.19 23.71
N ASP A 366 -22.05 -40.96 24.31
CA ASP A 366 -21.36 -41.93 25.16
C ASP A 366 -22.19 -42.30 26.41
N ASN A 367 -22.91 -41.34 26.99
CA ASN A 367 -23.81 -41.59 28.12
C ASN A 367 -25.06 -42.39 27.69
N CYS A 368 -25.61 -42.10 26.50
CA CYS A 368 -26.73 -42.88 25.96
C CYS A 368 -26.33 -44.33 25.66
N LEU A 369 -25.11 -44.58 25.16
CA LEU A 369 -24.57 -45.94 25.00
C LEU A 369 -24.52 -46.74 26.32
N LYS A 370 -24.40 -46.06 27.47
CA LYS A 370 -24.41 -46.69 28.81
C LYS A 370 -25.83 -46.91 29.38
N GLY A 371 -26.86 -46.73 28.56
CA GLY A 371 -28.27 -46.85 28.96
C GLY A 371 -28.88 -45.58 29.53
N ASN A 372 -28.08 -44.54 29.81
CA ASN A 372 -28.53 -43.25 30.32
C ASN A 372 -28.87 -42.30 29.17
N CYS A 373 -29.74 -42.76 28.26
CA CYS A 373 -30.17 -41.93 27.14
C CYS A 373 -31.05 -40.79 27.64
N PRO A 374 -30.85 -39.56 27.15
CA PRO A 374 -31.80 -38.49 27.38
C PRO A 374 -33.18 -38.96 26.88
N THR A 375 -34.23 -38.74 27.66
CA THR A 375 -35.62 -38.98 27.22
C THR A 375 -35.83 -38.24 25.89
N PRO A 376 -36.47 -38.86 24.87
CA PRO A 376 -36.76 -38.20 23.62
C PRO A 376 -37.78 -37.10 23.90
N THR A 377 -37.21 -35.95 24.21
CA THR A 377 -37.86 -34.66 24.25
C THR A 377 -37.85 -34.19 22.79
N PRO A 378 -38.87 -33.42 22.34
CA PRO A 378 -38.80 -32.76 21.04
C PRO A 378 -37.41 -32.11 20.90
N THR A 379 -36.82 -32.25 19.72
CA THR A 379 -35.52 -31.72 19.28
C THR A 379 -34.95 -30.67 20.24
N PRO A 380 -33.75 -30.84 20.83
CA PRO A 380 -33.24 -29.91 21.83
C PRO A 380 -33.30 -28.49 21.27
N GLN A 381 -34.24 -27.71 21.77
CA GLN A 381 -34.35 -26.31 21.45
C GLN A 381 -33.00 -25.69 21.85
N PRO A 382 -32.33 -24.92 20.98
CA PRO A 382 -31.05 -24.31 21.32
C PRO A 382 -31.23 -23.61 22.67
N ALA A 383 -30.35 -23.87 23.64
CA ALA A 383 -30.50 -23.33 24.98
C ALA A 383 -30.74 -21.81 24.87
N THR A 384 -31.83 -21.32 25.45
CA THR A 384 -32.31 -19.96 25.20
C THR A 384 -32.04 -19.02 26.37
N ILE A 385 -32.17 -17.72 26.12
CA ILE A 385 -32.16 -16.65 27.10
C ILE A 385 -33.25 -15.63 26.77
N ALA A 386 -34.05 -15.26 27.77
CA ALA A 386 -35.12 -14.29 27.60
C ALA A 386 -34.54 -12.87 27.56
N MET A 387 -34.89 -12.11 26.53
CA MET A 387 -34.48 -10.71 26.37
C MET A 387 -35.53 -9.79 26.99
N GLN A 388 -35.16 -9.13 28.07
CA GLN A 388 -35.98 -8.19 28.81
C GLN A 388 -36.04 -6.86 28.04
N ARG A 389 -37.25 -6.34 27.77
CA ARG A 389 -37.48 -5.03 27.16
C ARG A 389 -37.84 -4.01 28.24
N LEU A 390 -37.17 -2.86 28.23
CA LEU A 390 -37.44 -1.75 29.12
C LEU A 390 -37.61 -0.47 28.31
N TYR A 391 -38.54 0.38 28.71
CA TYR A 391 -38.82 1.67 28.09
C TYR A 391 -38.45 2.81 29.04
N ASN A 392 -37.70 3.78 28.54
CA ASN A 392 -37.41 5.01 29.26
C ASN A 392 -38.45 6.10 28.91
N PRO A 393 -39.35 6.48 29.84
CA PRO A 393 -40.37 7.49 29.55
C PRO A 393 -39.80 8.90 29.37
N TYR A 394 -38.54 9.15 29.76
CA TYR A 394 -37.91 10.46 29.66
C TYR A 394 -37.18 10.66 28.33
N THR A 395 -36.55 9.62 27.78
CA THR A 395 -35.77 9.69 26.53
C THR A 395 -36.49 9.06 25.34
N GLY A 396 -37.50 8.22 25.58
CA GLY A 396 -38.15 7.42 24.54
C GLY A 396 -37.33 6.18 24.09
N GLU A 397 -36.23 5.89 24.78
CA GLU A 397 -35.35 4.76 24.47
C GLU A 397 -35.99 3.41 24.87
N HIS A 398 -35.78 2.39 24.03
CA HIS A 398 -35.96 0.99 24.42
C HIS A 398 -34.62 0.32 24.69
N PHE A 399 -34.50 -0.28 25.88
CA PHE A 399 -33.31 -1.01 26.30
C PHE A 399 -33.59 -2.52 26.36
N TYR A 400 -32.63 -3.31 25.90
CA TYR A 400 -32.76 -4.76 25.80
C TYR A 400 -31.61 -5.47 26.51
N THR A 401 -31.95 -6.38 27.42
CA THR A 401 -30.93 -7.10 28.20
C THR A 401 -31.34 -8.51 28.57
N SER A 402 -30.36 -9.40 28.61
CA SER A 402 -30.50 -10.74 29.17
C SER A 402 -30.24 -10.79 30.68
N SER A 403 -29.77 -9.69 31.28
CA SER A 403 -29.40 -9.61 32.69
C SER A 403 -30.57 -9.14 33.55
N ALA A 404 -31.03 -10.03 34.44
CA ALA A 404 -32.04 -9.67 35.43
C ALA A 404 -31.56 -8.53 36.37
N GLN A 405 -30.26 -8.49 36.68
CA GLN A 405 -29.67 -7.45 37.52
C GLN A 405 -29.70 -6.08 36.84
N GLU A 406 -29.41 -6.03 35.53
CA GLU A 406 -29.46 -4.80 34.74
C GLU A 406 -30.91 -4.29 34.61
N ARG A 407 -31.86 -5.19 34.33
CA ARG A 407 -33.30 -4.88 34.37
C ARG A 407 -33.71 -4.29 35.71
N ASP A 408 -33.36 -4.95 36.82
CA ASP A 408 -33.80 -4.52 38.15
C ASP A 408 -33.12 -3.22 38.59
N ALA A 409 -31.92 -2.92 38.08
CA ALA A 409 -31.27 -1.62 38.25
C ALA A 409 -32.00 -0.51 37.48
N LEU A 410 -32.34 -0.75 36.20
CA LEU A 410 -33.04 0.21 35.36
C LEU A 410 -34.46 0.49 35.89
N LYS A 411 -35.18 -0.52 36.38
CA LYS A 411 -36.48 -0.33 37.06
C LYS A 411 -36.37 0.59 38.27
N ARG A 412 -35.33 0.41 39.10
CA ARG A 412 -35.06 1.31 40.25
C ARG A 412 -34.70 2.73 39.80
N ALA A 413 -34.09 2.87 38.62
CA ALA A 413 -33.79 4.14 37.99
C ALA A 413 -34.99 4.76 37.23
N GLY A 414 -36.20 4.20 37.37
CA GLY A 414 -37.44 4.77 36.80
C GLY A 414 -37.81 4.28 35.41
N TRP A 415 -37.09 3.30 34.85
CA TRP A 415 -37.46 2.68 33.56
C TRP A 415 -38.66 1.75 33.73
N ARG A 416 -39.56 1.75 32.74
CA ARG A 416 -40.71 0.86 32.71
C ARG A 416 -40.30 -0.49 32.10
N TYR A 417 -40.37 -1.56 32.89
CA TYR A 417 -40.19 -2.91 32.36
C TYR A 417 -41.44 -3.33 31.57
N GLU A 418 -41.26 -3.69 30.31
CA GLU A 418 -42.35 -4.00 29.38
C GLU A 418 -42.53 -5.50 29.13
N GLY A 419 -41.72 -6.34 29.78
CA GLY A 419 -41.78 -7.79 29.64
C GLY A 419 -40.62 -8.36 28.83
N ILE A 420 -40.81 -9.59 28.39
CA ILE A 420 -39.87 -10.30 27.51
C ILE A 420 -40.18 -9.86 26.08
N GLY A 421 -39.24 -9.17 25.42
CA GLY A 421 -39.39 -8.76 24.02
C GLY A 421 -39.26 -9.94 23.06
N TRP A 422 -38.28 -10.82 23.30
CA TRP A 422 -38.09 -12.07 22.57
C TRP A 422 -37.21 -13.06 23.34
N THR A 423 -37.07 -14.25 22.77
CA THR A 423 -36.16 -15.28 23.24
C THR A 423 -34.98 -15.38 22.28
N ALA A 424 -33.76 -15.23 22.79
CA ALA A 424 -32.52 -15.37 22.03
C ALA A 424 -31.89 -16.75 22.28
N PRO A 425 -31.25 -17.38 21.30
CA PRO A 425 -30.42 -18.56 21.54
C PRO A 425 -29.13 -18.19 22.30
N LYS A 426 -28.51 -19.17 22.96
CA LYS A 426 -27.19 -19.02 23.60
C LYS A 426 -26.02 -19.16 22.61
N THR A 427 -26.28 -19.65 21.40
CA THR A 427 -25.29 -19.79 20.31
C THR A 427 -25.88 -19.21 19.01
N GLY A 428 -25.03 -18.76 18.09
CA GLY A 428 -25.44 -18.14 16.83
C GLY A 428 -24.60 -16.91 16.49
N ASP A 429 -25.16 -15.99 15.71
CA ASP A 429 -24.45 -14.79 15.27
C ASP A 429 -24.50 -13.70 16.36
N PRO A 430 -23.39 -13.05 16.71
CA PRO A 430 -23.37 -12.07 17.80
C PRO A 430 -24.17 -10.81 17.47
N VAL A 431 -24.97 -10.35 18.42
CA VAL A 431 -25.57 -9.01 18.41
C VAL A 431 -24.75 -8.10 19.33
N TYR A 432 -24.09 -7.12 18.73
CA TYR A 432 -23.23 -6.15 19.40
C TYR A 432 -24.07 -5.05 20.06
N ARG A 433 -23.77 -4.72 21.31
CA ARG A 433 -24.35 -3.57 22.03
C ARG A 433 -23.36 -2.42 22.06
N LEU A 434 -23.83 -1.23 21.69
CA LEU A 434 -23.05 0.01 21.74
C LEU A 434 -23.82 1.06 22.53
N TYR A 435 -23.11 1.84 23.34
CA TYR A 435 -23.66 2.92 24.14
C TYR A 435 -23.15 4.28 23.63
N ASN A 436 -24.06 5.24 23.44
CA ASN A 436 -23.73 6.61 23.13
C ASN A 436 -23.67 7.46 24.40
N PRO A 437 -22.47 7.81 24.92
CA PRO A 437 -22.36 8.66 26.09
C PRO A 437 -22.69 10.14 25.82
N TYR A 438 -22.81 10.54 24.54
CA TYR A 438 -23.02 11.93 24.13
C TYR A 438 -24.50 12.27 23.93
N ALA A 439 -25.37 11.26 23.91
CA ALA A 439 -26.82 11.45 23.91
C ALA A 439 -27.29 11.93 25.31
N PRO A 440 -28.07 13.02 25.42
CA PRO A 440 -28.68 13.40 26.70
C PRO A 440 -29.56 12.28 27.26
N GLY A 441 -29.16 11.70 28.38
CA GLY A 441 -29.82 10.52 28.99
C GLY A 441 -29.29 9.16 28.52
N GLY A 442 -28.32 9.14 27.60
CA GLY A 442 -27.77 7.92 27.00
C GLY A 442 -28.63 7.40 25.85
N ASP A 443 -28.03 6.58 24.96
CA ASP A 443 -28.75 5.80 23.95
C ASP A 443 -27.98 4.52 23.63
N HIS A 444 -28.68 3.47 23.20
CA HIS A 444 -28.09 2.18 22.86
C HIS A 444 -28.41 1.74 21.43
N HIS A 445 -27.40 1.20 20.75
CA HIS A 445 -27.54 0.59 19.44
C HIS A 445 -27.23 -0.91 19.48
N TYR A 446 -28.00 -1.68 18.72
CA TYR A 446 -27.87 -3.13 18.63
C TYR A 446 -27.74 -3.56 17.18
N THR A 447 -26.68 -4.32 16.87
CA THR A 447 -26.42 -4.71 15.48
C THR A 447 -25.66 -6.02 15.36
N THR A 448 -25.97 -6.79 14.33
CA THR A 448 -25.15 -7.93 13.88
C THR A 448 -24.01 -7.50 12.95
N SER A 449 -24.05 -6.26 12.44
CA SER A 449 -23.07 -5.72 11.49
C SER A 449 -21.81 -5.27 12.21
N THR A 450 -20.69 -5.95 11.93
CA THR A 450 -19.37 -5.53 12.41
C THR A 450 -18.98 -4.16 11.86
N ARG A 451 -19.42 -3.83 10.63
CA ARG A 451 -19.16 -2.52 10.01
C ARG A 451 -19.86 -1.41 10.78
N GLU A 452 -21.15 -1.57 11.07
CA GLU A 452 -21.94 -0.58 11.82
C GLU A 452 -21.37 -0.39 13.23
N ARG A 453 -21.05 -1.49 13.92
CA ARG A 453 -20.34 -1.45 15.22
C ARG A 453 -19.04 -0.65 15.12
N ASP A 454 -18.18 -0.96 14.15
CA ASP A 454 -16.86 -0.34 14.06
C ASP A 454 -16.95 1.14 13.64
N THR A 455 -17.91 1.50 12.79
CA THR A 455 -18.22 2.90 12.46
C THR A 455 -18.69 3.69 13.68
N LEU A 456 -19.60 3.14 14.49
CA LEU A 456 -20.08 3.80 15.71
C LEU A 456 -18.96 3.94 16.76
N LYS A 457 -18.09 2.93 16.91
CA LYS A 457 -16.90 3.03 17.76
C LYS A 457 -15.97 4.16 17.33
N GLN A 458 -15.73 4.31 16.02
CA GLN A 458 -14.93 5.41 15.49
C GLN A 458 -15.60 6.77 15.73
N ALA A 459 -16.93 6.81 15.73
CA ALA A 459 -17.71 8.00 16.09
C ALA A 459 -17.79 8.25 17.61
N GLY A 460 -17.05 7.50 18.44
CA GLY A 460 -16.94 7.71 19.89
C GLY A 460 -17.94 6.93 20.73
N TRP A 461 -18.78 6.08 20.14
CA TRP A 461 -19.67 5.19 20.92
C TRP A 461 -18.86 4.13 21.66
N ARG A 462 -19.28 3.82 22.88
CA ARG A 462 -18.65 2.78 23.70
C ARG A 462 -19.18 1.40 23.29
N TYR A 463 -18.29 0.54 22.83
CA TYR A 463 -18.64 -0.87 22.60
C TYR A 463 -18.74 -1.62 23.93
N GLU A 464 -19.91 -2.17 24.22
CA GLU A 464 -20.20 -2.84 25.50
C GLU A 464 -20.12 -4.37 25.40
N GLY A 465 -19.80 -4.90 24.21
CA GLY A 465 -19.65 -6.33 23.97
C GLY A 465 -20.80 -6.93 23.19
N VAL A 466 -20.89 -8.27 23.25
CA VAL A 466 -22.00 -9.03 22.68
C VAL A 466 -23.11 -9.09 23.72
N GLY A 467 -24.28 -8.55 23.39
CA GLY A 467 -25.45 -8.59 24.28
C GLY A 467 -26.11 -9.98 24.29
N TRP A 468 -26.32 -10.55 23.11
CA TRP A 468 -26.91 -11.87 22.91
C TRP A 468 -26.55 -12.43 21.53
N MET A 469 -27.04 -13.64 21.21
CA MET A 469 -26.87 -14.27 19.90
C MET A 469 -28.17 -14.24 19.11
N SER A 470 -28.07 -14.09 17.79
CA SER A 470 -29.12 -14.26 16.81
C SER A 470 -29.25 -15.72 16.39
N ALA A 471 -30.47 -16.18 16.15
CA ALA A 471 -30.75 -17.51 15.63
C ALA A 471 -30.06 -17.73 14.26
N PRO A 472 -29.26 -18.80 14.11
CA PRO A 472 -28.54 -19.08 12.87
C PRO A 472 -29.53 -19.47 11.77
N ALA A 473 -29.14 -19.33 10.50
CA ALA A 473 -29.99 -19.70 9.36
C ALA A 473 -30.38 -21.19 9.32
N ALA A 474 -29.64 -22.04 10.04
CA ALA A 474 -29.96 -23.46 10.23
C ALA A 474 -31.20 -23.69 11.11
N ASP A 475 -31.52 -22.75 12.00
CA ASP A 475 -32.74 -22.79 12.82
C ASP A 475 -33.96 -22.42 11.94
N LYS A 476 -34.77 -23.44 11.63
CA LYS A 476 -35.98 -23.28 10.81
C LYS A 476 -37.16 -22.67 11.58
N THR A 477 -37.03 -22.52 12.89
CA THR A 477 -38.04 -21.92 13.76
C THR A 477 -37.79 -20.44 14.01
N ARG A 478 -36.68 -19.89 13.47
CA ARG A 478 -36.25 -18.53 13.71
C ARG A 478 -37.28 -17.49 13.25
N LYS A 479 -37.49 -16.44 14.06
CA LYS A 479 -38.42 -15.33 13.76
C LYS A 479 -37.65 -14.02 13.56
N PRO A 480 -37.92 -13.24 12.50
CA PRO A 480 -37.21 -11.99 12.25
C PRO A 480 -37.58 -10.93 13.29
N LEU A 481 -36.59 -10.25 13.85
CA LEU A 481 -36.79 -9.01 14.58
C LEU A 481 -36.71 -7.84 13.60
N HIS A 482 -37.73 -7.00 13.59
CA HIS A 482 -37.77 -5.78 12.80
C HIS A 482 -37.04 -4.65 13.55
N ARG A 483 -36.35 -3.78 12.80
CA ARG A 483 -35.66 -2.59 13.29
C ARG A 483 -36.31 -1.35 12.70
N GLU A 484 -36.75 -0.43 13.56
CA GLU A 484 -37.30 0.85 13.14
C GLU A 484 -36.50 2.00 13.75
N TYR A 485 -36.13 2.98 12.96
CA TYR A 485 -35.45 4.19 13.40
C TYR A 485 -36.46 5.35 13.55
N ASN A 486 -36.41 6.05 14.68
CA ASN A 486 -37.23 7.24 14.91
C ASN A 486 -36.45 8.53 14.56
N PRO A 487 -36.68 9.15 13.39
CA PRO A 487 -36.00 10.38 13.02
C PRO A 487 -36.44 11.59 13.86
N TYR A 488 -37.51 11.47 14.66
CA TYR A 488 -38.09 12.58 15.44
C TYR A 488 -37.65 12.59 16.90
N ALA A 489 -36.94 11.55 17.36
CA ALA A 489 -36.37 11.53 18.71
C ALA A 489 -35.08 12.35 18.76
N THR A 490 -34.82 13.05 19.87
CA THR A 490 -33.62 13.87 20.08
C THR A 490 -32.31 13.12 19.84
N THR A 491 -32.29 11.81 20.12
CA THR A 491 -31.11 10.95 19.96
C THR A 491 -31.20 10.03 18.74
N GLY A 492 -32.34 10.00 18.03
CA GLY A 492 -32.59 9.02 16.97
C GLY A 492 -32.73 7.59 17.49
N THR A 493 -33.63 7.37 18.45
CA THR A 493 -33.84 6.05 19.09
C THR A 493 -34.29 4.99 18.08
N HIS A 494 -33.96 3.73 18.36
CA HIS A 494 -34.39 2.58 17.57
C HIS A 494 -35.37 1.71 18.36
N ASN A 495 -36.34 1.12 17.67
CA ASN A 495 -37.15 0.03 18.18
C ASN A 495 -36.74 -1.29 17.54
N TYR A 496 -36.85 -2.36 18.33
CA TYR A 496 -36.57 -3.72 17.90
C TYR A 496 -37.70 -4.63 18.37
N THR A 497 -38.44 -5.23 17.43
CA THR A 497 -39.66 -5.97 17.76
C THR A 497 -39.92 -7.21 16.93
N LEU A 498 -40.52 -8.22 17.57
CA LEU A 498 -41.16 -9.36 16.90
C LEU A 498 -42.61 -9.07 16.50
N ASP A 499 -43.20 -8.01 17.05
CA ASP A 499 -44.60 -7.68 16.79
C ASP A 499 -44.72 -6.91 15.47
N THR A 500 -45.13 -7.64 14.43
CA THR A 500 -45.40 -7.06 13.10
C THR A 500 -46.50 -5.99 13.11
N THR A 501 -47.34 -5.92 14.14
CA THR A 501 -48.34 -4.87 14.32
C THR A 501 -47.69 -3.60 14.87
N GLU A 502 -46.84 -3.71 15.89
CA GLU A 502 -46.03 -2.60 16.41
C GLU A 502 -45.14 -2.03 15.30
N HIS A 503 -44.42 -2.88 14.58
CA HIS A 503 -43.60 -2.52 13.42
C HIS A 503 -44.39 -1.69 12.38
N ARG A 504 -45.51 -2.24 11.89
CA ARG A 504 -46.35 -1.54 10.90
C ARG A 504 -46.92 -0.24 11.45
N HIS A 505 -47.32 -0.22 12.72
CA HIS A 505 -47.86 0.98 13.34
C HIS A 505 -46.80 2.09 13.44
N LEU A 506 -45.58 1.78 13.87
CA LEU A 506 -44.48 2.75 13.96
C LEU A 506 -44.16 3.36 12.57
N ILE A 507 -44.19 2.54 11.52
CA ILE A 507 -44.03 3.03 10.14
C ILE A 507 -45.16 4.00 9.77
N THR A 508 -46.42 3.71 10.15
CA THR A 508 -47.52 4.67 9.91
C THR A 508 -47.37 5.98 10.68
N LEU A 509 -46.60 5.97 11.78
CA LEU A 509 -46.24 7.16 12.56
C LEU A 509 -44.98 7.87 12.04
N GLY A 510 -44.42 7.44 10.91
CA GLY A 510 -43.28 8.07 10.25
C GLY A 510 -41.91 7.55 10.69
N TRP A 511 -41.83 6.45 11.44
CA TRP A 511 -40.55 5.79 11.71
C TRP A 511 -40.03 5.12 10.43
N HIS A 512 -38.72 5.10 10.26
CA HIS A 512 -38.08 4.47 9.12
C HIS A 512 -37.89 2.97 9.36
N ASP A 513 -38.40 2.15 8.43
CA ASP A 513 -38.12 0.71 8.39
C ASP A 513 -36.68 0.47 7.95
N GLU A 514 -35.88 -0.16 8.80
CA GLU A 514 -34.51 -0.56 8.51
C GLU A 514 -34.35 -2.07 8.26
N GLY A 515 -35.48 -2.78 8.15
CA GLY A 515 -35.55 -4.19 7.82
C GLY A 515 -35.33 -5.12 9.02
N THR A 516 -34.85 -6.34 8.73
CA THR A 516 -34.59 -7.33 9.76
C THR A 516 -33.24 -7.09 10.44
N ALA A 517 -33.27 -6.83 11.75
CA ALA A 517 -32.08 -6.61 12.57
C ALA A 517 -31.29 -7.92 12.80
N TRP A 518 -32.01 -8.95 13.23
CA TRP A 518 -31.54 -10.29 13.53
C TRP A 518 -32.72 -11.25 13.70
N TYR A 519 -32.48 -12.47 14.19
CA TYR A 519 -33.51 -13.48 14.38
C TYR A 519 -33.59 -13.98 15.83
N ALA A 520 -34.81 -14.04 16.37
CA ALA A 520 -35.12 -14.75 17.60
C ALA A 520 -35.29 -16.26 17.34
N THR A 521 -35.21 -17.07 18.39
CA THR A 521 -35.61 -18.49 18.35
C THR A 521 -37.08 -18.64 18.77
N ALA A 522 -37.77 -19.65 18.23
CA ALA A 522 -39.17 -19.93 18.59
C ALA A 522 -39.33 -20.32 20.06
#